data_AF-A0AAN7X7H8-F1
#
_entry.id   AF-A0AAN7X7H8-F1
#
_cell.length_a   1.000
_cell.length_b   1.000
_cell.length_c   1.000
_cell.angle_alpha   90.00
_cell.angle_beta   90.00
_cell.angle_gamma   90.00
#
_symmetry.space_group_name_H-M   'P 1'
#
loop_
_entity.id
_entity.type
_entity.pdbx_description
1 polymer ?
#
loop_
_entity_poly.entity_id
_entity_poly.type
_entity_poly.pdbx_seq_one_letter_code
_entity_poly.pdbx_strand_id
1 'polypeptide(L)'
;MFSVCSVHATSIAASRVEQALSEVASSLQSSAPKHGPMHPWMTLAQIWLHAAEVYTGMSKPAEASACTQEASNLFPTSHNVLYMRGQIAELRGNIDEAKRWYEESLSINPTHVKTMQRLGLILHQLQRYSLSEKVLRDAVQVNSTAHDVWNSLGEVLQAQGNAAAATECFLTALELEASSPILPFTIIPRAL
;
A
#
# COMPACT_ATOMS: atom_id res chain seq x y z
N MET A 1 -16.06 -13.01 39.70
CA MET A 1 -14.59 -12.97 39.53
C MET A 1 -14.33 -13.19 38.05
N PHE A 2 -14.22 -12.10 37.27
CA PHE A 2 -14.04 -12.15 35.82
C PHE A 2 -12.56 -12.45 35.53
N SER A 3 -12.27 -13.60 34.92
CA SER A 3 -10.95 -13.90 34.39
C SER A 3 -10.97 -13.65 32.88
N VAL A 4 -10.17 -12.68 32.46
CA VAL A 4 -9.99 -12.25 31.08
C VAL A 4 -9.22 -13.36 30.34
N CYS A 5 -9.89 -14.06 29.42
CA CYS A 5 -9.20 -14.95 28.49
C CYS A 5 -8.42 -14.09 27.48
N SER A 6 -7.10 -14.16 27.62
CA SER A 6 -6.08 -13.50 26.82
C SER A 6 -6.21 -13.81 25.32
N VAL A 7 -6.05 -12.76 24.53
CA VAL A 7 -6.01 -12.74 23.07
C VAL A 7 -4.74 -13.47 22.60
N HIS A 8 -4.80 -14.79 22.39
CA HIS A 8 -3.67 -15.56 21.84
C HIS A 8 -4.12 -16.72 20.96
N ALA A 9 -4.92 -16.41 19.94
CA ALA A 9 -5.19 -17.32 18.83
C ALA A 9 -4.60 -16.75 17.54
N THR A 10 -3.26 -16.69 17.46
CA THR A 10 -2.61 -16.70 16.14
C THR A 10 -2.99 -18.03 15.49
N SER A 11 -3.78 -17.96 14.42
CA SER A 11 -4.28 -19.14 13.73
C SER A 11 -3.13 -20.08 13.36
N ILE A 12 -3.28 -21.38 13.60
CA ILE A 12 -2.30 -22.42 13.19
C ILE A 12 -1.96 -22.30 11.70
N ALA A 13 -2.89 -21.82 10.88
CA ALA A 13 -2.65 -21.53 9.47
C ALA A 13 -1.65 -20.37 9.27
N ALA A 14 -1.75 -19.30 10.07
CA ALA A 14 -0.81 -18.19 10.02
C ALA A 14 0.60 -18.62 10.44
N SER A 15 0.72 -19.40 11.51
CA SER A 15 2.02 -19.95 11.95
C SER A 15 2.65 -20.90 10.93
N ARG A 16 1.86 -21.74 10.25
CA ARG A 16 2.35 -22.63 9.20
C ARG A 16 2.76 -21.90 7.93
N VAL A 17 2.02 -20.85 7.57
CA VAL A 17 2.38 -19.98 6.43
C VAL A 17 3.67 -19.23 6.77
N GLU A 18 3.80 -18.64 7.95
CA GLU A 18 5.04 -17.98 8.37
C GLU A 18 6.23 -18.94 8.40
N GLN A 19 6.05 -20.16 8.91
CA GLN A 19 7.13 -21.16 8.95
C GLN A 19 7.53 -21.61 7.54
N ALA A 20 6.57 -21.94 6.67
CA ALA A 20 6.86 -22.35 5.29
C ALA A 20 7.52 -21.22 4.49
N LEU A 21 7.07 -19.97 4.70
CA LEU A 21 7.66 -18.83 4.03
C LEU A 21 9.06 -18.49 4.60
N SER A 22 9.31 -18.72 5.89
CA SER A 22 10.61 -18.54 6.55
C SER A 22 11.63 -19.62 6.13
N GLU A 23 11.19 -20.87 5.96
CA GLU A 23 12.04 -21.94 5.41
C GLU A 23 12.45 -21.63 3.97
N VAL A 24 11.51 -21.14 3.14
CA VAL A 24 11.81 -20.68 1.77
C VAL A 24 12.74 -19.46 1.79
N ALA A 25 12.50 -18.47 2.66
CA ALA A 25 13.38 -17.30 2.86
C ALA A 25 14.81 -17.67 3.28
N SER A 26 14.95 -18.65 4.19
CA SER A 26 16.27 -19.11 4.64
C SER A 26 17.07 -19.78 3.52
N SER A 27 16.40 -20.44 2.58
CA SER A 27 17.02 -21.01 1.38
C SER A 27 17.44 -19.96 0.33
N LEU A 28 16.95 -18.72 0.46
CA LEU A 28 17.17 -17.60 -0.47
C LEU A 28 18.37 -16.70 -0.11
N GLN A 29 19.11 -17.00 0.96
CA GLN A 29 20.37 -16.32 1.29
C GLN A 29 21.51 -16.60 0.29
N SER A 30 21.31 -17.52 -0.67
CA SER A 30 22.26 -17.70 -1.76
C SER A 30 22.01 -16.67 -2.87
N SER A 31 23.07 -15.96 -3.26
CA SER A 31 23.12 -15.00 -4.39
C SER A 31 22.98 -15.67 -5.77
N ALA A 32 22.36 -16.85 -5.84
CA ALA A 32 22.16 -17.58 -7.07
C ALA A 32 21.06 -16.91 -7.92
N PRO A 33 21.25 -16.79 -9.25
CA PRO A 33 20.20 -16.32 -10.15
C PRO A 33 18.98 -17.25 -10.00
N LYS A 34 17.80 -16.66 -9.81
CA LYS A 34 16.53 -17.40 -9.68
C LYS A 34 16.22 -18.06 -11.02
N HIS A 35 16.71 -19.27 -11.23
CA HIS A 35 16.41 -20.07 -12.41
C HIS A 35 15.03 -20.73 -12.22
N GLY A 36 14.07 -20.34 -13.05
CA GLY A 36 12.70 -20.86 -13.03
C GLY A 36 11.67 -19.87 -13.60
N PRO A 37 10.40 -20.27 -13.73
CA PRO A 37 9.34 -19.34 -14.12
C PRO A 37 9.26 -18.19 -13.10
N MET A 38 9.16 -16.95 -13.59
CA MET A 38 9.08 -15.75 -12.73
C MET A 38 7.78 -15.70 -11.92
N HIS A 39 6.70 -16.30 -12.43
CA HIS A 39 5.37 -16.18 -11.84
C HIS A 39 5.29 -16.67 -10.38
N PRO A 40 5.77 -17.88 -10.00
CA PRO A 40 5.80 -18.29 -8.59
C PRO A 40 6.53 -17.31 -7.66
N TRP A 41 7.65 -16.73 -8.10
CA TRP A 41 8.40 -15.77 -7.30
C TRP A 41 7.62 -14.47 -7.11
N MET A 42 6.98 -13.98 -8.16
CA MET A 42 6.10 -12.80 -8.11
C MET A 42 4.92 -13.04 -7.16
N THR A 43 4.27 -14.20 -7.25
CA THR A 43 3.18 -14.59 -6.34
C THR A 43 3.66 -14.65 -4.90
N LEU A 44 4.84 -15.24 -4.64
CA LEU A 44 5.41 -15.31 -3.30
C LEU A 44 5.67 -13.91 -2.71
N ALA A 45 6.24 -13.01 -3.50
CA ALA A 45 6.44 -11.62 -3.07
C ALA A 45 5.11 -10.92 -2.79
N GLN A 46 4.08 -11.18 -3.60
CA GLN A 46 2.75 -10.60 -3.40
C GLN A 46 2.07 -11.13 -2.13
N ILE A 47 2.22 -12.42 -1.80
CA ILE A 47 1.74 -12.99 -0.53
C ILE A 47 2.38 -12.27 0.66
N TRP A 48 3.70 -12.08 0.63
CA TRP A 48 4.41 -11.35 1.67
C TRP A 48 3.94 -9.89 1.81
N LEU A 49 3.71 -9.21 0.68
CA LEU A 49 3.21 -7.83 0.69
C LEU A 49 1.78 -7.73 1.25
N HIS A 50 0.90 -8.69 0.93
CA HIS A 50 -0.44 -8.73 1.53
C HIS A 50 -0.39 -9.00 3.04
N ALA A 51 0.50 -9.89 3.50
CA ALA A 51 0.71 -10.08 4.94
C ALA A 51 1.21 -8.79 5.61
N ALA A 52 2.12 -8.06 4.97
CA ALA A 52 2.59 -6.76 5.46
C ALA A 52 1.46 -5.71 5.51
N GLU A 53 0.57 -5.69 4.52
CA GLU A 53 -0.61 -4.79 4.48
C GLU A 53 -1.54 -5.07 5.67
N VAL A 54 -1.80 -6.34 5.98
CA VAL A 54 -2.58 -6.76 7.16
C VAL A 54 -1.89 -6.34 8.46
N TYR A 55 -0.59 -6.60 8.62
CA TYR A 55 0.15 -6.20 9.82
C TYR A 55 0.21 -4.68 10.00
N THR A 56 0.28 -3.93 8.91
CA THR A 56 0.20 -2.47 8.94
C THR A 56 -1.17 -2.01 9.42
N GLY A 57 -2.25 -2.63 8.95
CA GLY A 57 -3.62 -2.37 9.43
C GLY A 57 -3.83 -2.74 10.90
N MET A 58 -3.08 -3.72 11.43
CA MET A 58 -3.07 -4.09 12.86
C MET A 58 -2.15 -3.20 13.71
N SER A 59 -1.55 -2.14 13.14
CA SER A 59 -0.57 -1.28 13.82
C SER A 59 0.64 -2.03 14.38
N LYS A 60 1.10 -3.04 13.65
CA LYS A 60 2.25 -3.91 13.99
C LYS A 60 3.43 -3.67 13.03
N PRO A 61 4.22 -2.60 13.23
CA PRO A 61 5.24 -2.19 12.28
C PRO A 61 6.45 -3.13 12.20
N ALA A 62 6.71 -3.93 13.25
CA ALA A 62 7.83 -4.87 13.27
C ALA A 62 7.55 -6.07 12.36
N GLU A 63 6.39 -6.71 12.53
CA GLU A 63 5.92 -7.82 11.69
C GLU A 63 5.74 -7.39 10.23
N ALA A 64 5.16 -6.20 9.99
CA ALA A 64 5.05 -5.65 8.64
C ALA A 64 6.42 -5.44 7.97
N SER A 65 7.43 -5.03 8.74
CA SER A 65 8.80 -4.88 8.23
C SER A 65 9.44 -6.21 7.87
N ALA A 66 9.22 -7.24 8.68
CA ALA A 66 9.73 -8.58 8.39
C ALA A 66 9.13 -9.12 7.08
N CYS A 67 7.81 -9.06 6.91
CA CYS A 67 7.15 -9.48 5.68
C CYS A 67 7.61 -8.66 4.45
N THR A 68 7.75 -7.34 4.61
CA THR A 68 8.24 -6.46 3.53
C THR A 68 9.70 -6.76 3.18
N GLN A 69 10.52 -7.12 4.16
CA GLN A 69 11.92 -7.52 3.93
C GLN A 69 12.00 -8.81 3.12
N GLU A 70 11.14 -9.79 3.39
CA GLU A 70 11.11 -11.02 2.60
C GLU A 70 10.66 -10.78 1.15
N ALA A 71 9.68 -9.91 0.94
CA ALA A 71 9.33 -9.45 -0.41
C ALA A 71 10.50 -8.71 -1.10
N SER A 72 11.29 -7.93 -0.34
CA SER A 72 12.47 -7.20 -0.84
C SER A 72 13.62 -8.13 -1.23
N ASN A 73 13.84 -9.23 -0.50
CA ASN A 73 14.79 -10.29 -0.87
C ASN A 73 14.42 -10.91 -2.23
N LEU A 74 13.12 -10.90 -2.56
CA LEU A 74 12.63 -11.38 -3.84
C LEU A 74 12.79 -10.34 -4.96
N PHE A 75 12.28 -9.12 -4.74
CA PHE A 75 12.31 -8.04 -5.72
C PHE A 75 12.64 -6.71 -5.02
N PRO A 76 13.93 -6.36 -4.88
CA PRO A 76 14.34 -5.21 -4.08
C PRO A 76 13.92 -3.87 -4.68
N THR A 77 13.75 -3.81 -6.00
CA THR A 77 13.37 -2.60 -6.76
C THR A 77 11.87 -2.57 -7.11
N SER A 78 11.05 -3.41 -6.48
CA SER A 78 9.60 -3.42 -6.73
C SER A 78 8.94 -2.17 -6.12
N HIS A 79 8.16 -1.43 -6.92
CA HIS A 79 7.38 -0.28 -6.43
C HIS A 79 6.45 -0.66 -5.27
N ASN A 80 5.89 -1.88 -5.27
CA ASN A 80 5.04 -2.36 -4.17
C ASN A 80 5.82 -2.52 -2.85
N VAL A 81 7.08 -2.97 -2.91
CA VAL A 81 7.95 -3.08 -1.74
C VAL A 81 8.30 -1.69 -1.19
N LEU A 82 8.65 -0.76 -2.08
CA LEU A 82 8.95 0.63 -1.70
C LEU A 82 7.72 1.33 -1.10
N TYR A 83 6.54 1.10 -1.69
CA TYR A 83 5.27 1.56 -1.13
C TYR A 83 5.02 1.02 0.28
N MET A 84 5.21 -0.28 0.52
CA MET A 84 5.03 -0.86 1.86
C MET A 84 6.04 -0.29 2.88
N ARG A 85 7.29 -0.04 2.48
CA ARG A 85 8.27 0.66 3.34
C ARG A 85 7.80 2.07 3.71
N GLY A 86 7.21 2.79 2.75
CA GLY A 86 6.59 4.09 3.00
C GLY A 86 5.46 4.01 4.04
N GLN A 87 4.54 3.04 3.90
CA GLN A 87 3.45 2.85 4.86
C GLN A 87 3.96 2.52 6.27
N ILE A 88 4.98 1.66 6.37
CA ILE A 88 5.59 1.30 7.66
C ILE A 88 6.28 2.52 8.29
N ALA A 89 6.94 3.36 7.49
CA ALA A 89 7.55 4.59 7.97
C ALA A 89 6.49 5.58 8.49
N GLU A 90 5.34 5.71 7.81
CA GLU A 90 4.21 6.51 8.31
C GLU A 90 3.68 5.96 9.63
N LEU A 91 3.53 4.64 9.75
CA LEU A 91 3.06 4.00 10.98
C LEU A 91 4.02 4.23 12.17
N ARG A 92 5.31 4.41 11.88
CA ARG A 92 6.33 4.80 12.88
C ARG A 92 6.36 6.29 13.19
N GLY A 93 5.61 7.11 12.45
CA GLY A 93 5.62 8.56 12.56
C GLY A 93 6.74 9.26 11.80
N ASN A 94 7.53 8.53 11.00
CA ASN A 94 8.65 9.07 10.22
C ASN A 94 8.16 9.58 8.85
N ILE A 95 7.49 10.74 8.83
CA ILE A 95 6.86 11.30 7.61
C ILE A 95 7.89 11.61 6.50
N ASP A 96 9.06 12.14 6.84
CA ASP A 96 10.11 12.44 5.85
C ASP A 96 10.69 11.18 5.18
N GLU A 97 10.79 10.09 5.94
CA GLU A 97 11.21 8.80 5.41
C GLU A 97 10.13 8.19 4.52
N ALA A 98 8.87 8.25 4.95
CA ALA A 98 7.74 7.80 4.13
C ALA A 98 7.67 8.52 2.78
N LYS A 99 7.83 9.85 2.79
CA LYS A 99 7.88 10.67 1.58
C LYS A 99 8.96 10.19 0.61
N ARG A 100 10.18 9.94 1.10
CA ARG A 100 11.29 9.43 0.26
C ARG A 100 10.95 8.09 -0.37
N TRP A 101 10.42 7.14 0.41
CA TRP A 101 10.02 5.83 -0.10
C TRP A 101 8.92 5.91 -1.16
N TYR A 102 7.96 6.83 -1.00
CA TYR A 102 6.93 7.04 -2.02
C TYR A 102 7.46 7.71 -3.28
N GLU A 103 8.37 8.68 -3.15
CA GLU A 103 9.05 9.29 -4.31
C GLU A 103 9.87 8.23 -5.09
N GLU A 104 10.59 7.36 -4.39
CA GLU A 104 11.30 6.23 -5.01
C GLU A 104 10.33 5.24 -5.67
N SER A 105 9.22 4.88 -5.01
CA SER A 105 8.18 4.03 -5.58
C SER A 105 7.61 4.60 -6.89
N LEU A 106 7.32 5.90 -6.93
CA LEU A 106 6.83 6.58 -8.14
C LEU A 106 7.90 6.73 -9.22
N SER A 107 9.19 6.77 -8.86
CA SER A 107 10.27 6.74 -9.85
C SER A 107 10.32 5.40 -10.61
N ILE A 108 9.91 4.30 -9.95
CA ILE A 108 9.80 2.98 -10.56
C ILE A 108 8.48 2.79 -11.30
N ASN A 109 7.36 3.21 -10.69
CA ASN A 109 6.04 3.17 -11.32
C ASN A 109 5.31 4.51 -11.15
N PRO A 110 5.41 5.42 -12.14
CA PRO A 110 4.78 6.75 -12.09
C PRO A 110 3.26 6.72 -12.05
N THR A 111 2.64 5.58 -12.36
CA THR A 111 1.18 5.40 -12.42
C THR A 111 0.61 4.66 -11.21
N HIS A 112 1.40 4.47 -10.15
CA HIS A 112 0.93 3.74 -8.98
C HIS A 112 0.03 4.62 -8.08
N VAL A 113 -1.28 4.56 -8.34
CA VAL A 113 -2.33 5.39 -7.72
C VAL A 113 -2.28 5.39 -6.19
N LYS A 114 -2.11 4.23 -5.54
CA LYS A 114 -2.01 4.15 -4.06
C LYS A 114 -0.82 4.96 -3.53
N THR A 115 0.33 4.92 -4.20
CA THR A 115 1.49 5.75 -3.79
C THR A 115 1.24 7.23 -4.03
N MET A 116 0.63 7.60 -5.15
CA MET A 116 0.27 9.01 -5.43
C MET A 116 -0.68 9.56 -4.36
N GLN A 117 -1.68 8.78 -3.96
CA GLN A 117 -2.60 9.13 -2.88
C GLN A 117 -1.85 9.39 -1.56
N ARG A 118 -1.01 8.44 -1.11
CA ARG A 118 -0.25 8.59 0.14
C ARG A 118 0.71 9.78 0.10
N LEU A 119 1.39 10.00 -1.02
CA LEU A 119 2.25 11.16 -1.20
C LEU A 119 1.43 12.47 -1.16
N GLY A 120 0.25 12.50 -1.78
CA GLY A 120 -0.70 13.61 -1.67
C GLY A 120 -1.07 13.91 -0.22
N LEU A 121 -1.49 12.89 0.55
CA LEU A 121 -1.82 13.03 1.97
C LEU A 121 -0.64 13.56 2.80
N ILE A 122 0.58 13.10 2.55
CA ILE A 122 1.78 13.65 3.21
C ILE A 122 1.99 15.12 2.83
N LEU A 123 1.86 15.48 1.55
CA LEU A 123 1.99 16.87 1.11
C LEU A 123 0.91 17.76 1.72
N HIS A 124 -0.31 17.26 1.89
CA HIS A 124 -1.40 17.92 2.61
C HIS A 124 -1.03 18.16 4.08
N GLN A 125 -0.50 17.16 4.79
CA GLN A 125 -0.02 17.31 6.17
C GLN A 125 1.11 18.34 6.29
N LEU A 126 1.98 18.42 5.28
CA LEU A 126 3.04 19.43 5.19
C LEU A 126 2.56 20.81 4.69
N GLN A 127 1.25 21.02 4.59
CA GLN A 127 0.60 22.25 4.11
C GLN A 127 1.01 22.67 2.69
N ARG A 128 1.52 21.73 1.89
CA ARG A 128 1.88 21.93 0.48
C ARG A 128 0.68 21.64 -0.43
N TYR A 129 -0.41 22.37 -0.21
CA TYR A 129 -1.71 22.09 -0.83
C TYR A 129 -1.68 22.07 -2.36
N SER A 130 -0.96 23.00 -3.00
CA SER A 130 -0.86 23.06 -4.47
C SER A 130 -0.17 21.84 -5.08
N LEU A 131 0.89 21.34 -4.44
CA LEU A 131 1.57 20.12 -4.88
C LEU A 131 0.72 18.88 -4.60
N SER A 132 0.06 18.85 -3.44
CA SER A 132 -0.87 17.77 -3.09
C SER A 132 -2.01 17.66 -4.10
N GLU A 133 -2.65 18.78 -4.42
CA GLU A 133 -3.73 18.83 -5.41
C GLU A 133 -3.25 18.32 -6.77
N LYS A 134 -2.06 18.76 -7.23
CA LYS A 134 -1.49 18.30 -8.50
C LYS A 134 -1.31 16.78 -8.52
N VAL A 135 -0.66 16.21 -7.50
CA VAL A 135 -0.41 14.76 -7.43
C VAL A 135 -1.73 13.97 -7.38
N LEU A 136 -2.72 14.45 -6.64
CA LEU A 136 -4.03 13.80 -6.54
C LEU A 136 -4.83 13.92 -7.84
N ARG A 137 -4.77 15.05 -8.54
CA ARG A 137 -5.36 15.19 -9.88
C ARG A 137 -4.70 14.26 -10.89
N ASP A 138 -3.38 14.14 -10.86
CA ASP A 138 -2.66 13.18 -11.70
C ASP A 138 -3.10 11.73 -11.37
N ALA A 139 -3.33 11.42 -10.10
CA ALA A 139 -3.83 10.11 -9.68
C ALA A 139 -5.25 9.81 -10.18
N VAL A 140 -6.13 10.82 -10.17
CA VAL A 140 -7.48 10.74 -10.78
C VAL A 140 -7.40 10.51 -12.28
N GLN A 141 -6.45 11.13 -12.99
CA GLN A 141 -6.26 10.88 -14.43
C GLN A 141 -5.83 9.44 -14.71
N VAL A 142 -5.02 8.85 -13.83
CA VAL A 142 -4.60 7.43 -13.95
C VAL A 142 -5.74 6.48 -13.63
N ASN A 143 -6.50 6.75 -12.56
CA ASN A 143 -7.65 5.94 -12.18
C ASN A 143 -8.79 6.81 -11.64
N SER A 144 -9.73 7.12 -12.52
CA SER A 144 -10.89 7.96 -12.19
C SER A 144 -11.90 7.27 -11.28
N THR A 145 -11.83 5.95 -11.09
CA THR A 145 -12.74 5.19 -10.22
C THR A 145 -12.20 4.99 -8.81
N ALA A 146 -11.03 5.56 -8.47
CA ALA A 146 -10.44 5.46 -7.14
C ALA A 146 -11.10 6.48 -6.17
N HIS A 147 -12.14 6.04 -5.46
CA HIS A 147 -12.87 6.87 -4.49
C HIS A 147 -11.96 7.47 -3.40
N ASP A 148 -10.98 6.69 -2.90
CA ASP A 148 -9.99 7.14 -1.92
C ASP A 148 -9.21 8.40 -2.36
N VAL A 149 -8.91 8.50 -3.66
CA VAL A 149 -8.19 9.65 -4.24
C VAL A 149 -9.11 10.86 -4.32
N TRP A 150 -10.37 10.67 -4.72
CA TRP A 150 -11.38 11.73 -4.74
C TRP A 150 -11.64 12.30 -3.34
N ASN A 151 -11.71 11.43 -2.32
CA ASN A 151 -11.82 11.87 -0.94
C ASN A 151 -10.60 12.71 -0.52
N SER A 152 -9.39 12.20 -0.79
CA SER A 152 -8.13 12.91 -0.48
C SER A 152 -8.05 14.27 -1.20
N LEU A 153 -8.54 14.35 -2.45
CA LEU A 153 -8.60 15.60 -3.21
C LEU A 153 -9.60 16.59 -2.61
N GLY A 154 -10.75 16.10 -2.15
CA GLY A 154 -11.75 16.89 -1.44
C GLY A 154 -11.20 17.52 -0.16
N GLU A 155 -10.46 16.75 0.65
CA GLU A 155 -9.80 17.24 1.86
C GLU A 155 -8.82 18.39 1.56
N VAL A 156 -8.01 18.24 0.51
CA VAL A 156 -7.05 19.26 0.08
C VAL A 156 -7.75 20.53 -0.42
N LEU A 157 -8.79 20.38 -1.24
CA LEU A 157 -9.58 21.52 -1.75
C LEU A 157 -10.30 22.26 -0.62
N GLN A 158 -10.80 21.52 0.37
CA GLN A 158 -11.40 22.10 1.57
C GLN A 158 -10.36 22.91 2.37
N ALA A 159 -9.16 22.38 2.55
CA ALA A 159 -8.07 23.09 3.24
C ALA A 159 -7.62 24.36 2.48
N GLN A 160 -7.74 24.38 1.15
CA GLN A 160 -7.52 25.57 0.32
C GLN A 160 -8.69 26.58 0.35
N GLY A 161 -9.81 26.26 1.00
CA GLY A 161 -11.00 27.12 1.08
C GLY A 161 -11.97 26.97 -0.10
N ASN A 162 -11.74 26.02 -1.01
CA ASN A 162 -12.65 25.75 -2.13
C ASN A 162 -13.71 24.70 -1.74
N ALA A 163 -14.66 25.11 -0.90
CA ALA A 163 -15.69 24.23 -0.36
C ALA A 163 -16.63 23.64 -1.44
N ALA A 164 -16.91 24.38 -2.52
CA ALA A 164 -17.77 23.91 -3.60
C ALA A 164 -17.13 22.72 -4.32
N ALA A 165 -15.89 22.87 -4.79
CA ALA A 165 -15.17 21.78 -5.47
C ALA A 165 -14.88 20.60 -4.53
N ALA A 166 -14.63 20.85 -3.25
CA ALA A 166 -14.48 19.79 -2.25
C ALA A 166 -15.75 18.96 -2.12
N THR A 167 -16.92 19.59 -2.07
CA THR A 167 -18.21 18.90 -1.98
C THR A 167 -18.46 18.02 -3.20
N GLU A 168 -18.15 18.50 -4.41
CA GLU A 168 -18.24 17.70 -5.63
C GLU A 168 -17.31 16.47 -5.58
N CYS A 169 -16.09 16.63 -5.07
CA CYS A 169 -15.14 15.53 -4.91
C CYS A 169 -15.66 14.48 -3.91
N PHE A 170 -16.21 14.91 -2.76
CA PHE A 170 -16.77 13.99 -1.77
C PHE A 170 -18.01 13.24 -2.30
N LEU A 171 -18.90 13.91 -3.03
CA LEU A 171 -20.05 13.26 -3.67
C LEU A 171 -19.58 12.21 -4.68
N THR A 172 -18.60 12.55 -5.52
CA THR A 172 -18.02 11.61 -6.48
C THR A 172 -17.37 10.42 -5.77
N ALA A 173 -16.67 10.64 -4.65
CA ALA A 173 -16.08 9.58 -3.86
C ALA A 173 -17.15 8.61 -3.32
N LEU A 174 -18.26 9.12 -2.78
CA LEU A 174 -19.37 8.30 -2.26
C LEU A 174 -20.04 7.46 -3.35
N GLU A 175 -20.27 8.03 -4.53
CA GLU A 175 -20.86 7.31 -5.67
C GLU A 175 -19.96 6.17 -6.14
N LEU A 176 -18.65 6.41 -6.18
CA LEU A 176 -17.66 5.41 -6.58
C LEU A 176 -17.46 4.33 -5.50
N GLU A 177 -17.46 4.69 -4.23
CA GLU A 177 -17.35 3.74 -3.11
C GLU A 177 -18.52 2.74 -3.13
N ALA A 178 -19.75 3.24 -3.37
CA ALA A 178 -20.96 2.41 -3.42
C ALA A 178 -20.91 1.31 -4.50
N SER A 179 -20.07 1.49 -5.52
CA SER A 179 -19.86 0.52 -6.62
C SER A 179 -18.46 -0.08 -6.64
N SER A 180 -17.63 0.19 -5.63
CA SER A 180 -16.23 -0.25 -5.58
C SER A 180 -16.15 -1.73 -5.23
N PRO A 181 -15.51 -2.58 -6.08
CA PRO A 181 -15.28 -3.98 -5.73
C PRO A 181 -14.16 -4.12 -4.70
N ILE A 182 -14.13 -5.24 -3.97
CA ILE A 182 -13.04 -5.58 -3.03
C ILE A 182 -11.70 -5.68 -3.77
N LEU A 183 -11.71 -6.25 -4.97
CA LEU A 183 -10.57 -6.33 -5.86
C LEU A 183 -10.92 -5.71 -7.21
N PRO A 184 -9.98 -5.01 -7.88
CA PRO A 184 -10.24 -4.44 -9.19
C PRO A 184 -10.68 -5.51 -10.20
N PHE A 185 -11.71 -5.21 -11.00
CA PHE A 185 -12.18 -6.11 -12.06
C PHE A 185 -11.10 -6.45 -13.10
N THR A 186 -10.06 -5.62 -13.18
CA THR A 186 -8.90 -5.80 -14.07
C THR A 186 -8.00 -6.98 -13.68
N ILE A 187 -8.19 -7.59 -12.50
CA ILE A 187 -7.42 -8.77 -12.09
C ILE A 187 -7.74 -10.02 -12.92
N ILE A 188 -8.93 -10.08 -13.53
CA ILE A 188 -9.33 -11.20 -14.39
C ILE A 188 -8.67 -11.01 -15.76
N PRO A 189 -7.80 -11.94 -16.22
CA PRO A 189 -7.12 -11.80 -17.50
C PRO A 189 -8.13 -11.74 -18.64
N ARG A 190 -8.04 -10.71 -19.47
CA ARG A 190 -8.81 -10.60 -20.71
C ARG A 190 -8.05 -11.35 -21.82
N ALA A 191 -8.09 -12.68 -21.76
CA ALA A 191 -7.54 -13.54 -22.81
C ALA A 191 -8.65 -14.00 -23.76
N LEU A 192 -8.35 -14.03 -25.06
CA LEU A 192 -9.20 -14.61 -26.11
C LEU A 192 -8.92 -16.11 -26.24
#